data_AF-A0A564YQD0-F1
#
_entry.id   AF-A0A564YQD0-F1
#
_cell.length_a   1.000
_cell.length_b   1.000
_cell.length_c   1.000
_cell.angle_alpha   90.00
_cell.angle_beta   90.00
_cell.angle_gamma   90.00
#
_symmetry.space_group_name_H-M   'P 1'
#
loop_
_entity.id
_entity.type
_entity.pdbx_description
1 polymer ?
#
loop_
_entity_poly.entity_id
_entity_poly.type
_entity_poly.pdbx_seq_one_letter_code
_entity_poly.pdbx_strand_id
1 'polypeptide(L)'
;MANVRRSLSKVTGYKMVEARTEQFVSDLKQIHQNIYDFEFDCHQVSQMIESKCENCEINVQICTYLVEYKKEIDLLAPFSYFVNCALKIFSLAHAAAFAPMASTNVYDYYRKRGVKARASLMYLPKMIKKFHYDSKNFTNIIMNDPAYASPSTRLTIYKEKYTNCLQIGEEYQPGAKNALNVFFKHRLLMRNQLIVRIFAEKVIDYMISANEVISVSSTELNTSEESVNEEEEEEEEEESEEEGEGEAGSG
;
A
#
# COMPACT_ATOMS: atom_id res chain seq x y z
N MET A 1 -42.44 -1.93 30.90
CA MET A 1 -40.98 -1.72 30.89
C MET A 1 -40.41 -2.32 29.61
N ALA A 2 -40.06 -1.46 28.65
CA ALA A 2 -39.51 -1.89 27.37
C ALA A 2 -38.09 -2.45 27.57
N ASN A 3 -37.92 -3.72 27.24
CA ASN A 3 -36.63 -4.40 27.33
C ASN A 3 -35.83 -4.05 26.07
N VAL A 4 -35.12 -2.92 26.12
CA VAL A 4 -34.18 -2.50 25.09
C VAL A 4 -32.97 -3.44 25.16
N ARG A 5 -33.09 -4.61 24.51
CA ARG A 5 -31.93 -5.41 24.14
C ARG A 5 -31.14 -4.60 23.12
N ARG A 6 -30.15 -3.85 23.59
CA ARG A 6 -29.05 -3.36 22.74
C ARG A 6 -28.50 -4.58 22.00
N SER A 7 -28.75 -4.67 20.70
CA SER A 7 -28.06 -5.64 19.87
C SER A 7 -26.58 -5.27 19.90
N LEU A 8 -25.81 -5.98 20.70
CA LEU A 8 -24.37 -6.08 20.51
C LEU A 8 -24.19 -6.54 19.07
N SER A 9 -23.81 -5.61 18.19
CA SER A 9 -23.55 -5.89 16.77
C SER A 9 -22.52 -7.01 16.74
N LYS A 10 -22.96 -8.23 16.40
CA LYS A 10 -22.06 -9.35 16.14
C LYS A 10 -21.12 -8.90 15.03
N VAL A 11 -19.81 -8.92 15.30
CA VAL A 11 -18.81 -8.68 14.25
C VAL A 11 -19.05 -9.72 13.17
N THR A 12 -19.42 -9.25 11.98
CA THR A 12 -19.74 -10.11 10.84
C THR A 12 -18.45 -10.68 10.24
N GLY A 13 -18.55 -11.78 9.48
CA GLY A 13 -17.40 -12.39 8.82
C GLY A 13 -16.67 -11.40 7.92
N TYR A 14 -17.42 -10.62 7.14
CA TYR A 14 -16.93 -9.56 6.27
C TYR A 14 -16.18 -8.47 7.05
N LYS A 15 -16.74 -7.95 8.14
CA LYS A 15 -16.08 -6.93 8.97
C LYS A 15 -14.78 -7.44 9.58
N MET A 16 -14.72 -8.71 9.95
CA MET A 16 -13.47 -9.33 10.40
C MET A 16 -12.42 -9.38 9.28
N VAL A 17 -12.82 -9.74 8.06
CA VAL A 17 -11.91 -9.77 6.89
C VAL A 17 -11.38 -8.37 6.57
N GLU A 18 -12.24 -7.35 6.55
CA GLU A 18 -11.83 -5.95 6.38
C GLU A 18 -10.84 -5.54 7.47
N ALA A 19 -11.17 -5.76 8.74
CA ALA A 19 -10.29 -5.39 9.86
C ALA A 19 -8.91 -6.07 9.79
N ARG A 20 -8.83 -7.35 9.40
CA ARG A 20 -7.55 -8.05 9.21
C ARG A 20 -6.75 -7.46 8.05
N THR A 21 -7.43 -7.08 6.97
CA THR A 21 -6.78 -6.49 5.79
C THR A 21 -6.29 -5.07 6.08
N GLU A 22 -7.08 -4.28 6.82
CA GLU A 22 -6.69 -2.94 7.27
C GLU A 22 -5.53 -2.96 8.26
N GLN A 23 -5.50 -3.94 9.17
CA GLN A 23 -4.33 -4.13 10.04
C GLN A 23 -3.08 -4.45 9.23
N PHE A 24 -3.18 -5.32 8.22
CA PHE A 24 -2.06 -5.62 7.32
C PHE A 24 -1.58 -4.36 6.58
N VAL A 25 -2.49 -3.55 6.05
CA VAL A 25 -2.17 -2.26 5.41
C VAL A 25 -1.44 -1.33 6.39
N SER A 26 -1.96 -1.19 7.61
CA SER A 26 -1.40 -0.31 8.64
C SER A 26 0.02 -0.74 9.02
N ASP A 27 0.22 -2.02 9.32
CA ASP A 27 1.52 -2.57 9.67
C ASP A 27 2.53 -2.38 8.52
N LEU A 28 2.10 -2.62 7.29
CA LEU A 28 2.94 -2.52 6.09
C LEU A 28 3.36 -1.07 5.81
N LYS A 29 2.45 -0.09 6.02
CA LYS A 29 2.78 1.35 5.97
C LYS A 29 3.80 1.74 7.04
N GLN A 30 3.62 1.24 8.27
CA GLN A 30 4.55 1.52 9.36
C GLN A 30 5.95 0.93 9.10
N ILE A 31 6.00 -0.31 8.58
CA ILE A 31 7.25 -0.94 8.15
C ILE A 31 7.92 -0.12 7.04
N HIS A 32 7.14 0.31 6.04
CA HIS A 32 7.65 1.13 4.95
C HIS A 32 8.29 2.42 5.46
N GLN A 33 7.62 3.15 6.36
CA GLN A 33 8.18 4.38 6.93
C GLN A 33 9.46 4.13 7.72
N ASN A 34 9.49 3.08 8.56
CA ASN A 34 10.67 2.75 9.35
C ASN A 34 11.88 2.38 8.47
N ILE A 35 11.65 1.62 7.39
CA ILE A 35 12.70 1.28 6.43
C ILE A 35 13.13 2.53 5.67
N TYR A 36 12.20 3.35 5.19
CA TYR A 36 12.50 4.57 4.45
C TYR A 36 13.35 5.56 5.27
N ASP A 37 13.00 5.79 6.54
CA ASP A 37 13.77 6.63 7.45
C ASP A 37 15.20 6.12 7.60
N PHE A 38 15.37 4.81 7.71
CA PHE A 38 16.69 4.17 7.80
C PHE A 38 17.49 4.24 6.50
N GLU A 39 16.85 4.08 5.35
CA GLU A 39 17.50 4.26 4.03
C GLU A 39 18.00 5.71 3.88
N PHE A 40 17.17 6.68 4.28
CA PHE A 40 17.53 8.09 4.27
C PHE A 40 18.72 8.38 5.19
N ASP A 41 18.67 7.86 6.43
CA ASP A 41 19.77 8.01 7.39
C ASP A 41 21.07 7.40 6.83
N CYS A 42 21.02 6.20 6.23
CA CYS A 42 22.17 5.56 5.58
C CYS A 42 22.77 6.44 4.48
N HIS A 43 21.94 7.07 3.65
CA HIS A 43 22.43 7.98 2.61
C HIS A 43 23.09 9.23 3.22
N GLN A 44 22.44 9.84 4.20
CA GLN A 44 22.91 11.07 4.83
C GLN A 44 24.27 10.87 5.51
N VAL A 45 24.41 9.82 6.32
CA VAL A 45 25.70 9.54 6.98
C VAL A 45 26.79 9.20 5.98
N SER A 46 26.42 8.60 4.84
CA SER A 46 27.40 8.33 3.78
C SER A 46 27.96 9.60 3.17
N GLN A 47 27.09 10.55 2.86
CA GLN A 47 27.49 11.86 2.35
C GLN A 47 28.37 12.61 3.36
N MET A 48 28.08 12.51 4.67
CA MET A 48 28.90 13.15 5.71
C MET A 48 30.32 12.58 5.78
N ILE A 49 30.46 11.26 5.63
CA ILE A 49 31.77 10.60 5.62
C ILE A 49 32.54 10.95 4.34
N GLU A 50 31.89 10.88 3.17
CA GLU A 50 32.51 11.19 1.88
C GLU A 50 32.92 12.66 1.75
N SER A 51 32.12 13.58 2.30
CA SER A 51 32.45 15.01 2.35
C SER A 51 33.51 15.38 3.39
N LYS A 52 34.06 14.39 4.12
CA LYS A 52 35.07 14.58 5.17
C LYS A 52 34.62 15.60 6.21
N CYS A 53 33.45 15.40 6.81
CA CYS A 53 32.97 16.24 7.90
C CYS A 53 34.11 16.53 8.89
N GLU A 54 34.42 17.81 9.11
CA GLU A 54 35.59 18.21 9.91
C GLU A 54 35.43 17.90 11.41
N ASN A 55 34.20 17.59 11.84
CA ASN A 55 33.90 17.25 13.21
C ASN A 55 34.18 15.76 13.48
N CYS A 56 35.33 15.50 14.11
CA CYS A 56 35.78 14.16 14.47
C CYS A 56 34.79 13.40 15.36
N GLU A 57 34.12 14.09 16.30
CA GLU A 57 33.15 13.50 17.22
C GLU A 57 31.88 13.03 16.49
N ILE A 58 31.37 13.85 15.56
CA ILE A 58 30.23 13.47 14.71
C ILE A 58 30.59 12.26 13.85
N ASN A 59 31.79 12.26 13.26
CA ASN A 59 32.27 11.13 12.44
C ASN A 59 32.33 9.83 13.24
N VAL A 60 32.83 9.85 14.48
CA VAL A 60 32.88 8.65 15.33
C VAL A 60 31.45 8.14 15.62
N GLN A 61 30.51 9.04 15.90
CA GLN A 61 29.11 8.69 16.17
C GLN A 61 28.42 8.05 14.96
N ILE A 62 28.53 8.65 13.77
CA ILE A 62 27.91 8.10 12.54
C ILE A 62 28.58 6.80 12.08
N CYS A 63 29.90 6.68 12.23
CA CYS A 63 30.63 5.45 11.92
C CYS A 63 30.21 4.31 12.86
N THR A 64 30.03 4.61 14.15
CA THR A 64 29.55 3.62 15.12
C THR A 64 28.12 3.16 14.80
N TYR A 65 27.24 4.08 14.41
CA TYR A 65 25.91 3.74 13.91
C TYR A 65 25.97 2.79 12.70
N LEU A 66 26.77 3.10 11.67
CA LEU A 66 26.90 2.24 10.49
C LEU A 66 27.40 0.83 10.85
N VAL A 67 28.37 0.73 11.76
CA VAL A 67 28.90 -0.57 12.22
C VAL A 67 27.86 -1.36 13.03
N GLU A 68 27.09 -0.72 13.91
CA GLU A 68 26.03 -1.37 14.70
C GLU A 68 24.93 -1.97 13.80
N TYR A 69 24.59 -1.31 12.70
CA TYR A 69 23.51 -1.71 11.79
C TYR A 69 23.99 -2.39 10.51
N LYS A 70 25.24 -2.87 10.46
CA LYS A 70 25.81 -3.53 9.28
C LYS A 70 24.92 -4.66 8.74
N LYS A 71 24.33 -5.47 9.62
CA LYS A 71 23.47 -6.60 9.21
C LYS A 71 22.24 -6.13 8.44
N GLU A 72 21.60 -5.06 8.92
CA GLU A 72 20.45 -4.46 8.23
C GLU A 72 20.88 -3.79 6.92
N ILE A 73 22.05 -3.15 6.89
CA ILE A 73 22.64 -2.56 5.67
C ILE A 73 22.90 -3.64 4.62
N ASP A 74 23.57 -4.73 4.98
CA ASP A 74 23.87 -5.85 4.08
C ASP A 74 22.59 -6.46 3.50
N LEU A 75 21.54 -6.56 4.33
CA LEU A 75 20.24 -7.12 3.93
C LEU A 75 19.50 -6.22 2.94
N LEU A 76 19.59 -4.90 3.11
CA LEU A 76 18.83 -3.91 2.35
C LEU A 76 19.57 -3.38 1.12
N ALA A 77 20.91 -3.41 1.10
CA ALA A 77 21.73 -2.90 0.00
C ALA A 77 21.34 -3.43 -1.39
N PRO A 78 20.95 -4.71 -1.57
CA PRO A 78 20.50 -5.20 -2.89
C PRO A 78 19.22 -4.53 -3.41
N PHE A 79 18.42 -3.91 -2.54
CA PHE A 79 17.12 -3.34 -2.88
C PHE A 79 17.08 -1.79 -2.81
N SER A 80 18.13 -1.18 -2.29
CA SER A 80 18.17 0.24 -1.97
C SER A 80 19.49 0.87 -2.34
N TYR A 81 19.46 1.78 -3.31
CA TYR A 81 20.64 2.56 -3.73
C TYR A 81 21.27 3.31 -2.55
N PHE A 82 20.44 3.93 -1.71
CA PHE A 82 20.87 4.70 -0.55
C PHE A 82 21.61 3.85 0.49
N VAL A 83 21.10 2.65 0.78
CA VAL A 83 21.78 1.72 1.69
C VAL A 83 23.04 1.13 1.06
N ASN A 84 23.02 0.90 -0.25
CA ASN A 84 24.21 0.43 -0.97
C ASN A 84 25.36 1.46 -0.93
N CYS A 85 25.08 2.77 -0.93
CA CYS A 85 26.09 3.79 -0.68
C CYS A 85 26.77 3.60 0.68
N ALA A 86 25.98 3.41 1.75
CA ALA A 86 26.50 3.16 3.09
C ALA A 86 27.35 1.89 3.17
N LEU A 87 26.96 0.84 2.44
CA LEU A 87 27.75 -0.39 2.37
C LEU A 87 29.12 -0.17 1.70
N LYS A 88 29.18 0.64 0.62
CA LYS A 88 30.43 0.92 -0.11
C LYS A 88 31.47 1.66 0.73
N ILE A 89 31.03 2.53 1.63
CA ILE A 89 31.92 3.31 2.49
C ILE A 89 32.20 2.63 3.85
N PHE A 90 31.70 1.41 4.06
CA PHE A 90 31.76 0.73 5.35
C PHE A 90 33.19 0.53 5.85
N SER A 91 34.17 0.31 4.96
CA SER A 91 35.58 0.17 5.32
C SER A 91 36.16 1.46 5.94
N LEU A 92 35.72 2.62 5.45
CA LEU A 92 36.10 3.92 6.00
C LEU A 92 35.48 4.12 7.38
N ALA A 93 34.22 3.72 7.55
CA ALA A 93 33.52 3.80 8.82
C ALA A 93 34.13 2.89 9.90
N HIS A 94 34.51 1.66 9.52
CA HIS A 94 35.05 0.69 10.48
C HIS A 94 36.38 1.14 11.11
N ALA A 95 37.21 1.87 10.37
CA ALA A 95 38.49 2.39 10.85
C ALA A 95 38.34 3.48 11.92
N ALA A 96 37.22 4.21 11.91
CA ALA A 96 36.95 5.31 12.83
C ALA A 96 35.94 4.95 13.95
N ALA A 97 35.27 3.80 13.83
CA ALA A 97 34.30 3.34 14.82
C ALA A 97 34.99 3.00 16.15
N PHE A 98 34.24 3.09 17.25
CA PHE A 98 34.66 2.70 18.61
C PHE A 98 35.68 3.60 19.30
N ALA A 99 36.01 4.76 18.72
CA ALA A 99 36.70 5.79 19.50
C ALA A 99 35.79 6.29 20.65
N PRO A 100 36.37 6.65 21.81
CA PRO A 100 35.59 7.24 22.91
C PRO A 100 34.84 8.49 22.43
N MET A 101 33.55 8.56 22.76
CA MET A 101 32.69 9.70 22.45
C MET A 101 32.48 10.55 23.70
N ALA A 102 32.58 11.86 23.55
CA ALA A 102 32.20 12.83 24.58
C ALA A 102 30.68 13.05 24.64
N SER A 103 29.94 12.79 23.55
CA SER A 103 28.48 12.89 23.46
C SER A 103 27.89 11.79 22.58
N THR A 104 26.63 11.41 22.82
CA THR A 104 25.92 10.40 22.02
C THR A 104 24.74 10.96 21.24
N ASN A 105 24.52 12.27 21.22
CA ASN A 105 23.28 12.87 20.69
C ASN A 105 22.99 12.51 19.23
N VAL A 106 24.01 12.54 18.36
CA VAL A 106 23.86 12.22 16.93
C VAL A 106 23.67 10.71 16.76
N TYR A 107 24.46 9.92 17.48
CA TYR A 107 24.32 8.47 17.49
C TYR A 107 22.93 8.03 17.96
N ASP A 108 22.42 8.57 19.06
CA ASP A 108 21.12 8.19 19.65
C ASP A 108 19.96 8.53 18.71
N TYR A 109 20.05 9.63 17.97
CA TYR A 109 19.08 9.98 16.92
C TYR A 109 18.99 8.89 15.85
N TYR A 110 20.13 8.52 15.23
CA TYR A 110 20.18 7.50 14.19
C TYR A 110 19.85 6.11 14.72
N ARG A 111 20.37 5.77 15.91
CA ARG A 111 20.11 4.51 16.58
C ARG A 111 18.63 4.29 16.82
N LYS A 112 17.88 5.30 17.28
CA LYS A 112 16.42 5.17 17.50
C LYS A 112 15.68 4.75 16.23
N ARG A 113 16.08 5.24 15.06
CA ARG A 113 15.51 4.85 13.76
C ARG A 113 16.02 3.48 13.30
N GLY A 114 17.30 3.20 13.50
CA GLY A 114 17.89 1.87 13.27
C GLY A 114 17.18 0.75 14.03
N VAL A 115 16.88 0.94 15.33
CA VAL A 115 16.13 -0.02 16.14
C VAL A 115 14.75 -0.31 15.53
N LYS A 116 14.05 0.73 15.06
CA LYS A 116 12.74 0.57 14.41
C LYS A 116 12.85 -0.21 13.10
N ALA A 117 13.82 0.12 12.26
CA ALA A 117 14.05 -0.59 11.00
C ALA A 117 14.39 -2.07 11.23
N ARG A 118 15.29 -2.37 12.17
CA ARG A 118 15.62 -3.74 12.60
C ARG A 118 14.36 -4.51 13.03
N ALA A 119 13.54 -3.92 13.90
CA ALA A 119 12.29 -4.54 14.34
C ALA A 119 11.32 -4.80 13.16
N SER A 120 11.19 -3.82 12.26
CA SER A 120 10.37 -3.95 11.05
C SER A 120 10.86 -5.05 10.10
N LEU A 121 12.16 -5.16 9.86
CA LEU A 121 12.76 -6.21 9.03
C LEU A 121 12.56 -7.61 9.63
N MET A 122 12.59 -7.73 10.96
CA MET A 122 12.30 -8.99 11.65
C MET A 122 10.81 -9.36 11.63
N TYR A 123 9.92 -8.37 11.64
CA TYR A 123 8.47 -8.58 11.67
C TYR A 123 7.88 -8.84 10.29
N LEU A 124 8.38 -8.17 9.26
CA LEU A 124 7.87 -8.21 7.87
C LEU A 124 7.60 -9.64 7.35
N PRO A 125 8.53 -10.62 7.46
CA PRO A 125 8.26 -11.98 6.97
C PRO A 125 7.10 -12.66 7.70
N LYS A 126 6.95 -12.43 9.01
CA LYS A 126 5.87 -13.03 9.81
C LYS A 126 4.53 -12.44 9.42
N MET A 127 4.48 -11.12 9.23
CA MET A 127 3.28 -10.40 8.85
C MET A 127 2.79 -10.81 7.44
N ILE A 128 3.66 -10.80 6.42
CA ILE A 128 3.28 -11.22 5.06
C ILE A 128 2.86 -12.69 5.05
N LYS A 129 3.60 -13.56 5.73
CA LYS A 129 3.24 -14.98 5.85
C LYS A 129 1.85 -15.17 6.45
N LYS A 130 1.56 -14.47 7.55
CA LYS A 130 0.24 -14.52 8.20
C LYS A 130 -0.86 -14.07 7.24
N PHE A 131 -0.68 -12.93 6.59
CA PHE A 131 -1.65 -12.39 5.65
C PHE A 131 -1.90 -13.33 4.46
N HIS A 132 -0.85 -13.94 3.89
CA HIS A 132 -0.96 -14.96 2.85
C HIS A 132 -1.86 -16.14 3.25
N TYR A 133 -1.75 -16.62 4.49
CA TYR A 133 -2.60 -17.73 4.96
C TYR A 133 -4.01 -17.29 5.28
N ASP A 134 -4.17 -16.11 5.90
CA ASP A 134 -5.47 -15.53 6.19
C ASP A 134 -6.27 -15.28 4.89
N SER A 135 -5.61 -14.73 3.85
CA SER A 135 -6.25 -14.33 2.60
C SER A 135 -6.86 -15.49 1.81
N LYS A 136 -6.28 -16.69 1.90
CA LYS A 136 -6.84 -17.92 1.30
C LYS A 136 -8.25 -18.24 1.78
N ASN A 137 -8.57 -17.88 3.02
CA ASN A 137 -9.86 -18.16 3.64
C ASN A 137 -10.85 -16.99 3.54
N PHE A 138 -10.41 -15.79 3.14
CA PHE A 138 -11.26 -14.59 3.10
C PHE A 138 -12.43 -14.74 2.14
N THR A 139 -12.23 -15.33 0.97
CA THR A 139 -13.33 -15.59 0.02
C THR A 139 -14.42 -16.45 0.66
N ASN A 140 -14.03 -17.55 1.32
CA ASN A 140 -14.98 -18.42 1.99
C ASN A 140 -15.71 -17.72 3.15
N ILE A 141 -15.01 -16.88 3.92
CA ILE A 141 -15.61 -16.13 5.03
C ILE A 141 -16.65 -15.12 4.52
N ILE A 142 -16.34 -14.39 3.44
CA ILE A 142 -17.25 -13.39 2.87
C ILE A 142 -18.48 -14.08 2.26
N MET A 143 -18.28 -15.16 1.50
CA MET A 143 -19.38 -15.85 0.81
C MET A 143 -20.37 -16.52 1.76
N ASN A 144 -19.95 -16.88 2.97
CA ASN A 144 -20.78 -17.52 3.98
C ASN A 144 -21.21 -16.57 5.12
N ASP A 145 -21.05 -15.25 4.95
CA ASP A 145 -21.48 -14.29 5.98
C ASP A 145 -23.01 -14.12 5.95
N PRO A 146 -23.75 -14.58 6.98
CA PRO A 146 -25.21 -14.49 6.99
C PRO A 146 -25.73 -13.05 7.12
N ALA A 147 -24.86 -12.07 7.39
CA ALA A 147 -25.25 -10.69 7.55
C ALA A 147 -25.49 -9.95 6.22
N TYR A 148 -25.18 -10.55 5.07
CA TYR A 148 -25.29 -9.90 3.76
C TYR A 148 -26.15 -10.70 2.78
N ALA A 149 -27.13 -10.03 2.17
CA ALA A 149 -28.04 -10.63 1.19
C ALA A 149 -27.37 -10.94 -0.17
N SER A 150 -26.30 -10.21 -0.52
CA SER A 150 -25.49 -10.48 -1.74
C SER A 150 -24.00 -10.63 -1.40
N PRO A 151 -23.57 -11.85 -1.00
CA PRO A 151 -22.17 -12.12 -0.68
C PRO A 151 -21.22 -11.95 -1.88
N SER A 152 -21.69 -12.26 -3.10
CA SER A 152 -20.91 -12.11 -4.34
C SER A 152 -20.55 -10.65 -4.60
N THR A 153 -21.52 -9.72 -4.49
CA THR A 153 -21.26 -8.28 -4.64
C THR A 153 -20.28 -7.78 -3.60
N ARG A 154 -20.39 -8.26 -2.34
CA ARG A 154 -19.45 -7.89 -1.27
C ARG A 154 -18.04 -8.41 -1.52
N LEU A 155 -17.90 -9.61 -2.06
CA LEU A 155 -16.61 -10.15 -2.45
C LEU A 155 -15.95 -9.32 -3.55
N THR A 156 -16.72 -8.89 -4.57
CA THR A 156 -16.21 -8.02 -5.64
C THR A 156 -15.69 -6.69 -5.08
N ILE A 157 -16.50 -6.01 -4.27
CA ILE A 157 -16.11 -4.74 -3.61
C ILE A 157 -14.85 -4.95 -2.76
N TYR A 158 -14.78 -6.03 -1.99
CA TYR A 158 -13.60 -6.33 -1.17
C TYR A 158 -12.34 -6.53 -2.03
N LYS A 159 -12.44 -7.34 -3.08
CA LYS A 159 -11.31 -7.62 -3.97
C LYS A 159 -10.82 -6.34 -4.63
N GLU A 160 -11.72 -5.52 -5.17
CA GLU A 160 -11.37 -4.23 -5.79
C GLU A 160 -10.71 -3.26 -4.81
N LYS A 161 -11.27 -3.15 -3.59
CA LYS A 161 -10.77 -2.23 -2.55
C LYS A 161 -9.35 -2.60 -2.13
N TYR A 162 -9.03 -3.89 -2.06
CA TYR A 162 -7.75 -4.39 -1.54
C TYR A 162 -6.88 -5.11 -2.58
N THR A 163 -7.12 -4.90 -3.89
CA THR A 163 -6.41 -5.60 -4.99
C THR A 163 -4.89 -5.65 -4.76
N ASN A 164 -4.29 -4.50 -4.47
CA ASN A 164 -2.84 -4.38 -4.27
C ASN A 164 -2.35 -5.14 -3.02
N CYS A 165 -3.15 -5.17 -1.96
CA CYS A 165 -2.81 -5.94 -0.75
C CYS A 165 -2.90 -7.44 -1.01
N LEU A 166 -3.96 -7.87 -1.71
CA LEU A 166 -4.19 -9.27 -2.05
C LEU A 166 -3.06 -9.78 -2.95
N GLN A 167 -2.62 -8.99 -3.93
CA GLN A 167 -1.49 -9.32 -4.79
C GLN A 167 -0.20 -9.58 -3.99
N ILE A 168 0.09 -8.78 -2.95
CA ILE A 168 1.24 -9.01 -2.06
C ILE A 168 1.12 -10.37 -1.35
N GLY A 169 -0.07 -10.73 -0.90
CA GLY A 169 -0.34 -12.03 -0.30
C GLY A 169 -0.16 -13.18 -1.29
N GLU A 170 -0.67 -13.04 -2.52
CA GLU A 170 -0.64 -14.06 -3.57
C GLU A 170 0.77 -14.34 -4.08
N GLU A 171 1.60 -13.30 -4.26
CA GLU A 171 2.97 -13.44 -4.76
C GLU A 171 3.96 -13.95 -3.70
N TYR A 172 3.54 -14.04 -2.44
CA TYR A 172 4.41 -14.50 -1.37
C TYR A 172 4.80 -15.98 -1.53
N GLN A 173 6.11 -16.21 -1.54
CA GLN A 173 6.71 -17.53 -1.36
C GLN A 173 7.33 -17.64 0.04
N PRO A 174 7.29 -18.82 0.70
CA PRO A 174 7.87 -18.99 2.03
C PRO A 174 9.33 -18.54 2.12
N GLY A 175 9.69 -17.85 3.20
CA GLY A 175 11.07 -17.43 3.51
C GLY A 175 11.25 -15.91 3.67
N ALA A 176 12.28 -15.52 4.43
CA ALA A 176 12.55 -14.11 4.76
C ALA A 176 12.99 -13.30 3.53
N LYS A 177 13.84 -13.87 2.67
CA LYS A 177 14.29 -13.23 1.41
C LYS A 177 13.11 -12.97 0.47
N ASN A 178 12.19 -13.92 0.37
CA ASN A 178 11.00 -13.78 -0.47
C ASN A 178 10.04 -12.70 0.06
N ALA A 179 9.87 -12.59 1.38
CA ALA A 179 9.10 -11.51 1.98
C ALA A 179 9.70 -10.13 1.65
N LEU A 180 11.01 -9.98 1.71
CA LEU A 180 11.70 -8.75 1.32
C LEU A 180 11.55 -8.46 -0.17
N ASN A 181 11.73 -9.46 -1.03
CA ASN A 181 11.55 -9.30 -2.48
C ASN A 181 10.15 -8.78 -2.81
N VAL A 182 9.11 -9.40 -2.26
CA VAL A 182 7.72 -8.97 -2.48
C VAL A 182 7.49 -7.57 -1.92
N PHE A 183 7.98 -7.28 -0.72
CA PHE A 183 7.88 -5.93 -0.13
C PHE A 183 8.50 -4.86 -1.05
N PHE A 184 9.73 -5.07 -1.51
CA PHE A 184 10.42 -4.10 -2.36
C PHE A 184 9.80 -3.99 -3.76
N LYS A 185 9.26 -5.09 -4.30
CA LYS A 185 8.49 -5.08 -5.56
C LYS A 185 7.26 -4.17 -5.47
N HIS A 186 6.56 -4.20 -4.34
CA HIS A 186 5.30 -3.46 -4.14
C HIS A 186 5.44 -2.15 -3.37
N ARG A 187 6.67 -1.74 -3.01
CA ARG A 187 6.91 -0.60 -2.10
C ARG A 187 6.30 0.72 -2.57
N LEU A 188 6.18 0.92 -3.88
CA LEU A 188 5.62 2.16 -4.45
C LEU A 188 4.12 2.32 -4.12
N LEU A 189 3.42 1.22 -3.85
CA LEU A 189 1.99 1.21 -3.56
C LEU A 189 1.70 1.67 -2.11
N MET A 190 2.71 1.67 -1.24
CA MET A 190 2.58 1.84 0.22
C MET A 190 2.10 3.22 0.65
N ARG A 191 2.36 4.28 -0.14
CA ARG A 191 1.98 5.66 0.22
C ARG A 191 0.47 5.84 0.22
N ASN A 192 -0.23 5.53 -0.87
CA ASN A 192 -1.68 5.79 -0.99
C ASN A 192 -2.47 4.75 -1.80
N GLN A 193 -1.82 3.73 -2.35
CA GLN A 193 -2.44 2.86 -3.36
C GLN A 193 -2.78 1.46 -2.83
N LEU A 194 -2.37 1.11 -1.61
CA LEU A 194 -2.71 -0.19 -1.01
C LEU A 194 -4.22 -0.42 -0.86
N ILE A 195 -4.98 0.66 -0.67
CA ILE A 195 -6.44 0.66 -0.67
C ILE A 195 -6.88 1.46 -1.90
N VAL A 196 -7.59 0.80 -2.82
CA VAL A 196 -8.22 1.49 -3.94
C VAL A 196 -9.46 2.21 -3.41
N ARG A 197 -9.52 3.53 -3.58
CA ARG A 197 -10.74 4.29 -3.31
C ARG A 197 -11.77 3.91 -4.36
N ILE A 198 -12.62 2.97 -4.04
CA ILE A 198 -13.86 2.75 -4.78
C ILE A 198 -14.72 3.97 -4.49
N PHE A 199 -15.04 4.78 -5.50
CA PHE A 199 -16.09 5.80 -5.42
C PHE A 199 -17.45 5.07 -5.36
N ALA A 200 -17.71 4.45 -4.21
CA ALA A 200 -18.77 3.47 -4.03
C ALA A 200 -20.17 4.09 -3.97
N GLU A 201 -20.30 5.41 -3.89
CA GLU A 201 -21.62 6.07 -3.93
C GLU A 201 -22.23 6.04 -5.33
N LYS A 202 -21.44 6.10 -6.42
CA LYS A 202 -22.02 6.06 -7.77
C LYS A 202 -22.33 4.65 -8.30
N VAL A 203 -21.60 3.63 -7.86
CA VAL A 203 -21.78 2.25 -8.36
C VAL A 203 -22.90 1.52 -7.63
N ILE A 204 -23.08 1.78 -6.33
CA ILE A 204 -24.15 1.15 -5.54
C ILE A 204 -25.51 1.72 -5.93
N ASP A 205 -25.65 3.05 -6.11
CA ASP A 205 -26.90 3.66 -6.58
C ASP A 205 -27.26 3.23 -8.01
N TYR A 206 -26.26 3.09 -8.89
CA TYR A 206 -26.47 2.59 -10.26
C TYR A 206 -26.91 1.12 -10.29
N MET A 207 -26.30 0.25 -9.47
CA MET A 207 -26.65 -1.17 -9.45
C MET A 207 -27.95 -1.49 -8.71
N ILE A 208 -28.34 -0.68 -7.72
CA ILE A 208 -29.66 -0.80 -7.07
C ILE A 208 -30.75 -0.29 -8.02
N SER A 209 -30.52 0.85 -8.69
CA SER A 209 -31.44 1.41 -9.70
C SER A 209 -31.66 0.46 -10.89
N ALA A 210 -30.58 -0.14 -11.42
CA ALA A 210 -30.68 -1.06 -12.55
C ALA A 210 -31.45 -2.36 -12.22
N ASN A 211 -31.45 -2.80 -10.95
CA ASN A 211 -32.20 -4.00 -10.52
C ASN A 211 -33.66 -3.70 -10.15
N GLU A 212 -34.02 -2.47 -9.79
CA GLU A 212 -35.42 -2.08 -9.58
C GLU A 212 -36.18 -1.91 -10.91
N VAL A 213 -35.51 -1.40 -11.96
CA VAL A 213 -36.12 -1.20 -13.30
C VAL A 213 -36.46 -2.52 -13.99
N ILE A 214 -35.73 -3.60 -13.73
CA ILE A 214 -35.98 -4.91 -14.38
C ILE A 214 -37.15 -5.67 -13.74
N SER A 215 -37.58 -5.34 -12.51
CA SER A 215 -38.68 -6.06 -11.84
C SER A 215 -40.09 -5.53 -12.15
N VAL A 216 -40.23 -4.38 -12.84
CA VAL A 216 -41.54 -3.74 -13.12
C VAL A 216 -42.03 -3.96 -14.57
N SER A 217 -41.23 -4.56 -15.46
CA SER A 217 -41.61 -4.75 -16.88
C SER A 217 -41.76 -6.21 -17.30
N SER A 218 -42.38 -7.04 -16.46
CA SER A 218 -42.71 -8.42 -16.85
C SER A 218 -44.05 -8.87 -16.29
N THR A 219 -45.09 -8.08 -16.52
CA THR A 219 -46.48 -8.54 -16.42
C THR A 219 -47.36 -7.77 -17.41
N GLU A 220 -47.95 -8.54 -18.34
CA GLU A 220 -49.20 -8.32 -19.10
C GLU A 220 -49.12 -7.38 -20.34
N LEU A 221 -49.10 -7.93 -21.57
CA LEU A 221 -50.19 -8.46 -22.42
C LEU A 221 -50.87 -7.39 -23.32
N ASN A 222 -50.59 -7.50 -24.63
CA ASN A 222 -51.51 -7.44 -25.79
C ASN A 222 -52.62 -6.35 -25.87
N THR A 223 -52.56 -5.46 -26.88
CA THR A 223 -53.43 -5.37 -28.10
C THR A 223 -53.60 -3.96 -28.68
N SER A 224 -53.81 -3.94 -30.01
CA SER A 224 -54.49 -2.96 -30.90
C SER A 224 -53.81 -1.61 -31.29
N GLU A 225 -53.36 -1.60 -32.56
CA GLU A 225 -53.74 -0.72 -33.70
C GLU A 225 -53.84 0.83 -33.61
N GLU A 226 -53.31 1.45 -34.69
CA GLU A 226 -53.58 2.78 -35.29
C GLU A 226 -53.14 4.03 -34.49
N SER A 227 -52.56 5.11 -35.04
CA SER A 227 -52.38 5.61 -36.42
C SER A 227 -51.43 6.84 -36.44
N VAL A 228 -50.70 7.01 -37.56
CA VAL A 228 -50.48 8.25 -38.37
C VAL A 228 -49.63 9.45 -37.85
N ASN A 229 -48.61 9.74 -38.67
CA ASN A 229 -47.96 11.00 -39.14
C ASN A 229 -47.51 12.14 -38.22
N GLU A 230 -46.29 12.62 -38.48
CA GLU A 230 -45.85 13.93 -39.10
C GLU A 230 -44.39 14.18 -38.65
N GLU A 231 -43.39 14.19 -39.55
CA GLU A 231 -42.72 15.39 -40.17
C GLU A 231 -42.20 16.37 -39.08
N GLU A 232 -40.91 16.72 -38.97
CA GLU A 232 -40.03 17.56 -39.82
C GLU A 232 -38.56 17.43 -39.27
N GLU A 233 -37.51 17.37 -40.11
CA GLU A 233 -36.49 18.43 -40.41
C GLU A 233 -35.82 19.06 -39.16
N GLU A 234 -34.50 19.26 -39.01
CA GLU A 234 -33.43 19.87 -39.83
C GLU A 234 -32.06 19.30 -39.30
N GLU A 235 -31.10 18.84 -40.11
CA GLU A 235 -30.03 19.57 -40.83
C GLU A 235 -29.18 20.58 -40.01
N GLU A 236 -27.87 20.27 -39.90
CA GLU A 236 -26.66 21.13 -39.99
C GLU A 236 -25.49 20.30 -39.40
N GLU A 237 -24.57 19.75 -40.20
CA GLU A 237 -23.36 20.39 -40.79
C GLU A 237 -22.45 21.03 -39.72
N GLU A 238 -21.12 20.96 -39.72
CA GLU A 238 -20.09 20.27 -40.51
C GLU A 238 -18.77 20.39 -39.71
N GLU A 239 -17.82 19.50 -40.02
CA GLU A 239 -16.35 19.67 -40.16
C GLU A 239 -15.62 20.81 -39.42
N SER A 240 -14.44 20.63 -38.82
CA SER A 240 -13.15 20.17 -39.40
C SER A 240 -12.08 20.24 -38.29
N GLU A 241 -11.16 19.26 -38.19
CA GLU A 241 -9.71 19.33 -38.55
C GLU A 241 -8.92 20.49 -37.90
N GLU A 242 -7.65 20.41 -37.51
CA GLU A 242 -6.58 19.42 -37.43
C GLU A 242 -5.44 20.08 -36.59
N GLU A 243 -4.46 19.29 -36.17
CA GLU A 243 -3.00 19.53 -36.05
C GLU A 243 -2.46 20.98 -35.87
N GLY A 244 -1.43 21.26 -35.06
CA GLY A 244 -0.32 20.47 -34.56
C GLY A 244 0.84 21.38 -34.11
N GLU A 245 1.87 20.75 -33.53
CA GLU A 245 3.28 21.19 -33.37
C GLU A 245 3.56 22.38 -32.42
N GLY A 246 4.47 22.27 -31.42
CA GLY A 246 5.93 22.12 -31.55
C GLY A 246 6.55 23.53 -31.53
N GLU A 247 7.35 23.99 -30.56
CA GLU A 247 8.77 23.70 -30.24
C GLU A 247 9.11 24.56 -28.98
N ALA A 248 9.83 24.09 -27.97
CA ALA A 248 11.30 24.06 -27.86
C ALA A 248 12.00 25.39 -28.24
N GLY A 249 12.64 26.07 -27.26
CA GLY A 249 13.52 27.21 -27.57
C GLY A 249 14.01 28.02 -26.37
N SER A 250 15.16 27.60 -25.85
CA SER A 250 16.22 28.30 -25.11
C SER A 250 16.08 29.79 -24.71
N GLY A 251 16.42 30.05 -23.45
CA GLY A 251 16.90 31.33 -22.90
C GLY A 251 17.57 31.10 -21.56
#